data_AF-A0A820SX79-F1
#
_entry.id   AF-A0A820SX79-F1
#
_cell.length_a   1.000
_cell.length_b   1.000
_cell.length_c   1.000
_cell.angle_alpha   90.00
_cell.angle_beta   90.00
_cell.angle_gamma   90.00
#
_symmetry.space_group_name_H-M   'P 1'
#
loop_
_entity.id
_entity.type
_entity.pdbx_description
1 polymer ?
#
loop_
_entity_poly.entity_id
_entity_poly.type
_entity_poly.pdbx_seq_one_letter_code
_entity_poly.pdbx_strand_id
1 'polypeptide(L)'
;MQGYIAVILFCLVLVAEGFLFSSSKCPIKKHKPGKIITGDPLLVHKDFEDSLKPIEKAAKDCKVHVFVKGSYYQLPNPSSRAPFGDEDIVIGQAFQFELRDEQNGILCNKLCLSRNPLVLSEAKCFLDTIRRNGLTWSSSNSYIISSGKYASNVAGYGATKTDIQTKCQKESFKRELMLELRQMYDAESQGGDDDDSDEKKKK
;
A
#
# COMPACT_ATOMS: atom_id res chain seq x y z
N MET A 1 -42.23 -18.59 7.03
CA MET A 1 -41.10 -17.65 6.85
C MET A 1 -40.05 -17.71 7.98
N GLN A 2 -40.15 -18.59 8.98
CA GLN A 2 -39.11 -18.72 10.03
C GLN A 2 -37.92 -19.63 9.67
N GLY A 3 -38.04 -20.51 8.66
CA GLY A 3 -36.98 -21.47 8.31
C GLY A 3 -35.79 -20.89 7.53
N TYR A 4 -35.97 -19.77 6.81
CA TYR A 4 -34.91 -19.19 5.98
C TYR A 4 -33.86 -18.41 6.78
N ILE A 5 -34.23 -17.89 7.95
CA ILE A 5 -33.32 -17.12 8.82
C ILE A 5 -32.24 -18.02 9.44
N ALA A 6 -32.58 -19.26 9.80
CA ALA A 6 -31.65 -20.19 10.44
C ALA A 6 -30.56 -20.72 9.48
N VAL A 7 -30.88 -20.89 8.19
CA VAL A 7 -29.93 -21.40 7.18
C VAL A 7 -28.89 -20.33 6.81
N ILE A 8 -29.29 -19.05 6.77
CA ILE A 8 -28.37 -17.93 6.52
C ILE A 8 -27.37 -17.79 7.69
N LEU A 9 -27.84 -17.91 8.94
CA LEU A 9 -26.96 -17.87 10.12
C LEU A 9 -25.94 -19.03 10.13
N PHE A 10 -26.36 -20.25 9.76
CA PHE A 10 -25.48 -21.42 9.82
C PHE A 10 -24.38 -21.39 8.73
N CYS A 11 -24.68 -20.84 7.54
CA CYS A 11 -23.67 -20.61 6.51
C CYS A 11 -22.64 -19.53 6.89
N LEU A 12 -23.04 -18.50 7.64
CA LEU A 12 -22.11 -17.47 8.12
C LEU A 12 -21.12 -18.01 9.16
N VAL A 13 -21.54 -18.96 10.00
CA VAL A 13 -20.69 -19.56 11.03
C VAL A 13 -19.62 -20.48 10.43
N LEU A 14 -19.96 -21.29 9.41
CA LEU A 14 -19.00 -22.22 8.81
C LEU A 14 -17.89 -21.53 7.97
N VAL A 15 -18.15 -20.35 7.40
CA VAL A 15 -17.12 -19.56 6.71
C VAL A 15 -16.19 -18.85 7.71
N ALA A 16 -16.67 -18.58 8.92
CA ALA A 16 -15.92 -17.87 9.96
C ALA A 16 -14.81 -18.71 10.60
N GLU A 17 -15.03 -20.01 10.82
CA GLU A 17 -14.14 -20.83 11.66
C GLU A 17 -12.81 -21.23 11.00
N GLY A 18 -12.74 -21.29 9.66
CA GLY A 18 -11.49 -21.59 8.95
C GLY A 18 -10.69 -20.36 8.52
N PHE A 19 -11.36 -19.23 8.28
CA PHE A 19 -10.75 -18.06 7.62
C PHE A 19 -10.27 -16.98 8.59
N LEU A 20 -10.86 -16.88 9.79
CA LEU A 20 -10.60 -15.78 10.72
C LEU A 20 -9.40 -15.97 11.66
N PHE A 21 -8.82 -17.18 11.73
CA PHE A 21 -7.81 -17.52 12.75
C PHE A 21 -6.37 -17.69 12.24
N SER A 22 -6.11 -17.50 10.94
CA SER A 22 -4.72 -17.42 10.45
C SER A 22 -4.15 -16.01 10.72
N SER A 23 -3.29 -15.93 11.74
CA SER A 23 -2.86 -14.73 12.47
C SER A 23 -1.81 -13.83 11.79
N SER A 24 -1.47 -14.08 10.53
CA SER A 24 -0.42 -13.31 9.88
C SER A 24 -0.97 -12.00 9.30
N LYS A 25 -0.68 -10.89 9.97
CA LYS A 25 -1.00 -9.52 9.52
C LYS A 25 -0.33 -9.20 8.17
N CYS A 26 -0.96 -8.38 7.35
CA CYS A 26 -0.37 -7.84 6.13
C CYS A 26 0.96 -7.12 6.48
N PRO A 27 2.10 -7.51 5.88
CA PRO A 27 3.38 -6.89 6.20
C PRO A 27 3.58 -5.54 5.48
N ILE A 28 2.67 -5.17 4.58
CA ILE A 28 2.65 -3.87 3.91
C ILE A 28 2.04 -2.84 4.84
N LYS A 29 2.75 -1.73 5.04
CA LYS A 29 2.32 -0.63 5.88
C LYS A 29 2.30 0.66 5.06
N LYS A 30 1.37 1.53 5.42
CA LYS A 30 1.39 2.91 4.97
C LYS A 30 2.50 3.63 5.73
N HIS A 31 3.57 3.95 5.02
CA HIS A 31 4.58 4.87 5.51
C HIS A 31 3.97 6.28 5.50
N LYS A 32 4.21 7.04 6.58
CA LYS A 32 3.85 8.46 6.64
C LYS A 32 5.08 9.25 6.25
N PRO A 33 5.25 9.59 4.97
CA PRO A 33 6.46 10.27 4.55
C PRO A 33 6.58 11.65 5.21
N GLY A 34 7.81 12.09 5.44
CA GLY A 34 8.09 13.47 5.85
C GLY A 34 7.77 14.50 4.77
N LYS A 35 8.18 15.76 4.95
CA LYS A 35 7.94 16.83 3.95
C LYS A 35 8.67 16.62 2.61
N ILE A 36 9.65 15.74 2.57
CA ILE A 36 10.55 15.52 1.43
C ILE A 36 9.98 14.48 0.44
N ILE A 37 9.37 13.43 0.97
CA ILE A 37 8.68 12.42 0.16
C ILE A 37 7.20 12.83 0.12
N THR A 38 6.66 13.09 -1.06
CA THR A 38 5.28 13.58 -1.23
C THR A 38 4.55 12.76 -2.31
N GLY A 39 3.31 13.12 -2.66
CA GLY A 39 2.53 12.43 -3.69
C GLY A 39 1.60 11.35 -3.13
N ASP A 40 1.48 10.24 -3.86
CA ASP A 40 0.58 9.16 -3.50
C ASP A 40 0.98 8.46 -2.19
N PRO A 41 0.04 7.82 -1.47
CA PRO A 41 0.36 7.04 -0.28
C PRO A 41 1.47 6.02 -0.55
N LEU A 42 2.52 6.08 0.26
CA LEU A 42 3.64 5.15 0.18
C LEU A 42 3.33 3.88 0.99
N LEU A 43 2.90 2.83 0.30
CA LEU A 43 2.64 1.51 0.85
C LEU A 43 3.87 0.63 0.58
N VAL A 44 4.56 0.24 1.64
CA VAL A 44 5.81 -0.53 1.56
C VAL A 44 5.82 -1.66 2.56
N HIS A 45 6.57 -2.71 2.26
CA HIS A 45 6.83 -3.80 3.18
C HIS A 45 7.67 -3.30 4.35
N LYS A 46 7.45 -3.85 5.55
CA LYS A 46 8.20 -3.48 6.77
C LYS A 46 9.73 -3.46 6.56
N ASP A 47 10.27 -4.46 5.86
CA ASP A 47 11.71 -4.57 5.60
C ASP A 47 12.26 -3.48 4.66
N PHE A 48 11.39 -2.80 3.91
CA PHE A 48 11.78 -1.70 3.02
C PHE A 48 11.81 -0.36 3.77
N GLU A 49 11.23 -0.26 4.97
CA GLU A 49 11.20 1.00 5.72
C GLU A 49 12.61 1.53 6.02
N ASP A 50 13.58 0.66 6.29
CA ASP A 50 14.97 1.08 6.51
C ASP A 50 15.64 1.65 5.26
N SER A 51 15.21 1.22 4.06
CA SER A 51 15.66 1.78 2.78
C SER A 51 15.15 3.20 2.54
N LEU A 52 14.11 3.64 3.26
CA LEU A 52 13.59 5.01 3.11
C LEU A 52 14.51 6.06 3.75
N LYS A 53 15.22 5.71 4.83
CA LYS A 53 16.14 6.64 5.51
C LYS A 53 17.25 7.18 4.58
N PRO A 54 18.00 6.34 3.85
CA PRO A 54 18.99 6.86 2.90
C PRO A 54 18.35 7.62 1.73
N ILE A 55 17.11 7.29 1.34
CA ILE A 55 16.36 8.03 0.31
C ILE A 55 16.03 9.45 0.79
N GLU A 56 15.45 9.58 1.97
CA GLU A 56 15.11 10.88 2.57
C GLU A 56 16.37 11.73 2.79
N LYS A 57 17.45 11.10 3.28
CA LYS A 57 18.73 11.78 3.46
C LYS A 57 19.28 12.29 2.13
N ALA A 58 19.32 11.45 1.10
CA ALA A 58 19.81 11.85 -0.22
C ALA A 58 18.96 12.98 -0.82
N ALA A 59 17.63 12.91 -0.67
CA ALA A 59 16.73 13.93 -1.16
C ALA A 59 16.97 15.28 -0.47
N LYS A 60 17.16 15.27 0.86
CA LYS A 60 17.52 16.46 1.63
C LYS A 60 18.87 17.04 1.21
N ASP A 61 19.92 16.20 1.16
CA ASP A 61 21.29 16.62 0.88
C ASP A 61 21.40 17.20 -0.54
N CYS A 62 20.62 16.67 -1.48
CA CYS A 62 20.60 17.11 -2.88
C CYS A 62 19.50 18.13 -3.21
N LYS A 63 18.76 18.62 -2.20
CA LYS A 63 17.69 19.62 -2.35
C LYS A 63 16.62 19.23 -3.39
N VAL A 64 16.20 17.97 -3.37
CA VAL A 64 15.13 17.45 -4.21
C VAL A 64 13.98 16.91 -3.34
N HIS A 65 12.78 16.94 -3.89
CA HIS A 65 11.61 16.29 -3.35
C HIS A 65 11.32 15.02 -4.15
N VAL A 66 11.03 13.93 -3.45
CA VAL A 66 10.68 12.65 -4.08
C VAL A 66 9.16 12.56 -4.14
N PHE A 67 8.60 12.71 -5.33
CA PHE A 67 7.16 12.63 -5.54
C PHE A 67 6.77 11.20 -5.93
N VAL A 68 6.07 10.49 -5.04
CA VAL A 68 5.59 9.12 -5.23
C VAL A 68 4.44 9.11 -6.23
N LYS A 69 4.58 8.28 -7.27
CA LYS A 69 3.60 8.07 -8.34
C LYS A 69 2.83 6.76 -8.22
N GLY A 70 3.32 5.86 -7.37
CA GLY A 70 2.77 4.53 -7.21
C GLY A 70 3.63 3.72 -6.25
N SER A 71 3.00 2.88 -5.45
CA SER A 71 3.66 1.96 -4.52
C SER A 71 2.90 0.65 -4.52
N TYR A 72 3.02 -0.17 -3.47
CA TYR A 72 2.37 -1.48 -3.41
C TYR A 72 0.89 -1.43 -3.83
N TYR A 73 0.50 -2.42 -4.64
CA TYR A 73 -0.89 -2.68 -5.00
C TYR A 73 -1.21 -4.17 -4.90
N GLN A 74 -2.51 -4.46 -4.74
CA GLN A 74 -3.01 -5.83 -4.71
C GLN A 74 -3.28 -6.33 -6.13
N LEU A 75 -2.84 -7.54 -6.42
CA LEU A 75 -3.22 -8.24 -7.65
C LEU A 75 -4.66 -8.75 -7.52
N PRO A 76 -5.40 -8.93 -8.62
CA PRO A 76 -6.73 -9.55 -8.57
C PRO A 76 -6.71 -10.98 -7.98
N ASN A 77 -5.65 -11.74 -8.27
CA ASN A 77 -5.40 -13.05 -7.69
C ASN A 77 -3.94 -13.09 -7.16
N PRO A 78 -3.70 -13.50 -5.90
CA PRO A 78 -2.35 -13.56 -5.31
C PRO A 78 -1.34 -14.36 -6.13
N SER A 79 -1.81 -15.40 -6.83
CA SER A 79 -0.99 -16.28 -7.64
C SER A 79 -0.71 -15.72 -9.05
N SER A 80 -1.45 -14.70 -9.50
CA SER A 80 -1.25 -14.08 -10.81
C SER A 80 0.16 -13.53 -10.97
N ARG A 81 0.68 -13.58 -12.18
CA ARG A 81 1.98 -12.98 -12.50
C ARG A 81 1.91 -11.46 -12.28
N ALA A 82 2.96 -10.89 -11.70
CA ALA A 82 3.12 -9.44 -11.65
C ALA A 82 3.30 -8.89 -13.08
N PRO A 83 2.79 -7.68 -13.38
CA PRO A 83 3.17 -6.97 -14.58
C PRO A 83 4.69 -6.85 -14.70
N PHE A 84 5.18 -6.90 -15.94
CA PHE A 84 6.62 -6.84 -16.19
C PHE A 84 7.22 -5.53 -15.65
N GLY A 85 8.24 -5.66 -14.81
CA GLY A 85 8.94 -4.54 -14.18
C GLY A 85 8.30 -3.99 -12.91
N ASP A 86 7.18 -4.57 -12.45
CA ASP A 86 6.50 -4.24 -11.20
C ASP A 86 6.71 -5.31 -10.11
N GLU A 87 7.64 -6.24 -10.31
CA GLU A 87 7.83 -7.40 -9.43
C GLU A 87 8.06 -6.98 -7.98
N ASP A 88 8.92 -5.99 -7.75
CA ASP A 88 9.20 -5.48 -6.41
C ASP A 88 8.08 -4.59 -5.86
N ILE A 89 7.26 -3.97 -6.72
CA ILE A 89 6.12 -3.14 -6.29
C ILE A 89 5.05 -4.02 -5.65
N VAL A 90 4.70 -5.14 -6.28
CA VAL A 90 3.63 -6.03 -5.78
C VAL A 90 4.02 -6.76 -4.49
N ILE A 91 5.26 -6.62 -4.01
CA ILE A 91 5.69 -7.11 -2.70
C ILE A 91 6.09 -5.98 -1.74
N GLY A 92 5.88 -4.72 -2.14
CA GLY A 92 6.18 -3.53 -1.34
C GLY A 92 7.67 -3.27 -1.12
N GLN A 93 8.53 -3.77 -2.00
CA GLN A 93 9.98 -3.59 -1.96
C GLN A 93 10.47 -2.52 -2.94
N ALA A 94 9.54 -1.82 -3.57
CA ALA A 94 9.83 -0.73 -4.49
C ALA A 94 8.67 0.26 -4.58
N PHE A 95 8.95 1.44 -5.14
CA PHE A 95 7.94 2.42 -5.49
C PHE A 95 8.37 3.25 -6.71
N GLN A 96 7.38 3.75 -7.43
CA GLN A 96 7.54 4.66 -8.57
C GLN A 96 7.62 6.10 -8.09
N PHE A 97 8.48 6.89 -8.70
CA PHE A 97 8.66 8.28 -8.30
C PHE A 97 9.12 9.17 -9.45
N GLU A 98 9.07 10.46 -9.20
CA GLU A 98 9.77 11.51 -9.93
C GLU A 98 10.43 12.48 -8.95
N LEU A 99 11.43 13.23 -9.43
CA LEU A 99 12.12 14.23 -8.64
C LEU A 99 11.55 15.61 -8.96
N ARG A 100 11.30 16.37 -7.90
CA ARG A 100 10.82 17.74 -7.96
C ARG A 100 11.71 18.69 -7.18
N ASP A 101 11.68 19.97 -7.52
CA ASP A 101 12.32 21.02 -6.74
C ASP A 101 11.42 21.45 -5.55
N GLU A 102 11.90 22.40 -4.75
CA GLU A 102 11.18 22.94 -3.59
C GLU A 102 9.89 23.69 -3.99
N GLN A 103 9.83 24.21 -5.22
CA GLN A 103 8.68 24.90 -5.81
C GLN A 103 7.74 23.92 -6.55
N ASN A 104 7.95 22.60 -6.39
CA ASN A 104 7.17 21.53 -7.00
C ASN A 104 7.30 21.44 -8.54
N GLY A 105 8.30 22.08 -9.12
CA GLY A 105 8.73 21.93 -10.51
C GLY A 105 9.39 20.58 -10.76
N ILE A 106 9.24 20.03 -11.97
CA ILE A 106 9.78 18.70 -12.32
C ILE A 106 11.26 18.80 -12.65
N LEU A 107 12.11 18.16 -11.84
CA LEU A 107 13.55 18.04 -12.09
C LEU A 107 13.87 16.81 -12.95
N CYS A 108 13.24 15.67 -12.65
CA CYS A 108 13.48 14.42 -13.35
C CYS A 108 12.28 13.48 -13.24
N ASN A 109 11.54 13.31 -14.33
CA ASN A 109 10.43 12.36 -14.44
C ASN A 109 10.87 11.05 -15.12
N LYS A 110 9.92 10.15 -15.40
CA LYS A 110 10.17 8.87 -16.10
C LYS A 110 11.01 9.00 -17.39
N LEU A 111 10.83 10.06 -18.18
CA LEU A 111 11.61 10.27 -19.41
C LEU A 111 13.08 10.58 -19.09
N CYS A 112 13.31 11.40 -18.07
CA CYS A 112 14.65 11.69 -17.56
C CYS A 112 15.28 10.45 -16.90
N LEU A 113 14.53 9.67 -16.12
CA LEU A 113 15.08 8.50 -15.45
C LEU A 113 15.43 7.36 -16.43
N SER A 114 14.71 7.23 -17.55
CA SER A 114 14.88 6.13 -18.54
C SER A 114 15.99 6.33 -19.54
N ARG A 115 16.38 7.57 -19.77
CA ARG A 115 17.57 7.90 -20.55
C ARG A 115 18.69 8.16 -19.54
N ASN A 116 19.94 8.17 -19.98
CA ASN A 116 21.06 8.62 -19.15
C ASN A 116 21.27 10.11 -19.50
N PRO A 117 20.33 11.02 -19.16
CA PRO A 117 20.17 12.28 -19.86
C PRO A 117 21.00 13.36 -19.17
N LEU A 118 20.94 14.58 -19.69
CA LEU A 118 21.42 15.80 -19.02
C LEU A 118 20.60 16.02 -17.73
N VAL A 119 20.93 15.28 -16.68
CA VAL A 119 20.28 15.41 -15.38
C VAL A 119 20.74 16.72 -14.76
N LEU A 120 19.79 17.55 -14.34
CA LEU A 120 20.06 18.72 -13.50
C LEU A 120 20.93 18.30 -12.31
N SER A 121 21.80 19.19 -11.84
CA SER A 121 22.86 18.84 -10.88
C SER A 121 22.32 18.20 -9.59
N GLU A 122 21.15 18.63 -9.15
CA GLU A 122 20.40 18.20 -7.98
C GLU A 122 19.86 16.78 -8.16
N ALA A 123 19.21 16.52 -9.28
CA ALA A 123 18.73 15.18 -9.60
C ALA A 123 19.91 14.22 -9.81
N LYS A 124 21.02 14.66 -10.40
CA LYS A 124 22.24 13.85 -10.53
C LYS A 124 22.82 13.49 -9.17
N CYS A 125 22.95 14.48 -8.27
CA CYS A 125 23.38 14.28 -6.89
C CYS A 125 22.55 13.18 -6.20
N PHE A 126 21.22 13.26 -6.35
CA PHE A 126 20.31 12.29 -5.73
C PHE A 126 20.56 10.89 -6.29
N LEU A 127 20.51 10.72 -7.62
CA LEU A 127 20.65 9.42 -8.27
C LEU A 127 21.99 8.74 -7.95
N ASP A 128 23.09 9.51 -7.94
CA ASP A 128 24.42 9.00 -7.59
C ASP A 128 24.51 8.60 -6.11
N THR A 129 23.82 9.33 -5.22
CA THR A 129 23.81 9.03 -3.78
C THR A 129 22.96 7.79 -3.48
N ILE A 130 21.80 7.63 -4.11
CA ILE A 130 20.97 6.42 -3.99
C ILE A 130 21.74 5.18 -4.44
N ARG A 131 22.40 5.25 -5.60
CA ARG A 131 23.20 4.15 -6.14
C ARG A 131 24.34 3.75 -5.20
N ARG A 132 25.03 4.72 -4.57
CA ARG A 132 26.09 4.46 -3.59
C ARG A 132 25.58 3.81 -2.30
N ASN A 133 24.32 4.01 -1.93
CA ASN A 133 23.68 3.38 -0.78
C ASN A 133 23.15 1.95 -1.07
N GLY A 134 23.48 1.38 -2.23
CA GLY A 134 23.11 0.00 -2.57
C GLY A 134 21.66 -0.18 -3.02
N LEU A 135 20.90 0.90 -3.17
CA LEU A 135 19.57 0.85 -3.76
C LEU A 135 19.69 0.73 -5.27
N THR A 136 18.89 -0.16 -5.83
CA THR A 136 18.93 -0.49 -7.25
C THR A 136 17.72 0.06 -7.98
N TRP A 137 17.94 0.34 -9.26
CA TRP A 137 16.86 0.61 -10.20
C TRP A 137 16.30 -0.72 -10.67
N SER A 138 14.98 -0.80 -10.85
CA SER A 138 14.44 -1.94 -11.60
C SER A 138 15.09 -1.94 -13.00
N SER A 139 15.65 -3.08 -13.40
CA SER A 139 16.30 -3.24 -14.71
C SER A 139 15.35 -2.94 -15.87
N SER A 140 14.05 -3.13 -15.64
CA SER A 140 12.99 -2.92 -16.63
C SER A 140 12.40 -1.52 -16.58
N ASN A 141 12.54 -0.82 -15.44
CA ASN A 141 11.87 0.43 -15.14
C ASN A 141 12.77 1.33 -14.28
N SER A 142 13.48 2.25 -14.90
CA SER A 142 14.41 3.17 -14.22
C SER A 142 13.74 4.23 -13.33
N TYR A 143 12.42 4.34 -13.37
CA TYR A 143 11.63 5.20 -12.49
C TYR A 143 11.10 4.48 -11.26
N ILE A 144 11.61 3.27 -11.00
CA ILE A 144 11.34 2.45 -9.83
C ILE A 144 12.63 2.31 -9.03
N ILE A 145 12.62 2.76 -7.78
CA ILE A 145 13.66 2.46 -6.79
C ILE A 145 13.25 1.21 -6.03
N SER A 146 14.16 0.25 -5.96
CA SER A 146 13.97 -1.04 -5.29
C SER A 146 15.11 -1.33 -4.30
N SER A 147 14.82 -2.17 -3.30
CA SER A 147 15.85 -2.74 -2.42
C SER A 147 16.74 -3.77 -3.12
N GLY A 148 16.33 -4.27 -4.29
CA GLY A 148 17.05 -5.29 -5.07
C GLY A 148 17.08 -6.68 -4.41
N LYS A 149 16.49 -6.84 -3.22
CA LYS A 149 16.54 -8.07 -2.40
C LYS A 149 16.01 -9.31 -3.12
N TYR A 150 15.06 -9.13 -4.04
CA TYR A 150 14.39 -10.24 -4.72
C TYR A 150 14.74 -10.37 -6.21
N ALA A 151 15.62 -9.49 -6.73
CA ALA A 151 16.01 -9.49 -8.13
C ALA A 151 16.74 -10.79 -8.57
N SER A 152 17.38 -11.50 -7.64
CA SER A 152 18.18 -12.71 -7.92
C SER A 152 17.54 -14.02 -7.44
N ASN A 153 16.43 -14.00 -6.70
CA ASN A 153 15.81 -15.20 -6.12
C ASN A 153 14.39 -15.42 -6.65
N VAL A 154 14.29 -15.94 -7.88
CA VAL A 154 13.01 -16.13 -8.58
C VAL A 154 12.07 -17.10 -7.83
N ALA A 155 12.62 -18.20 -7.30
CA ALA A 155 11.81 -19.19 -6.56
C ALA A 155 11.28 -18.62 -5.24
N GLY A 156 12.15 -17.92 -4.48
CA GLY A 156 11.76 -17.24 -3.25
C GLY A 156 10.78 -16.08 -3.49
N TYR A 157 10.92 -15.38 -4.62
CA TYR A 157 10.01 -14.30 -5.01
C TYR A 157 8.57 -14.80 -5.19
N GLY A 158 8.36 -15.89 -5.94
CA GLY A 158 7.02 -16.41 -6.22
C GLY A 158 6.23 -16.74 -4.94
N ALA A 159 6.87 -17.46 -4.02
CA ALA A 159 6.27 -17.80 -2.73
C ALA A 159 6.03 -16.56 -1.87
N THR A 160 7.01 -15.66 -1.77
CA THR A 160 6.92 -14.40 -0.99
C THR A 160 5.80 -13.51 -1.50
N LYS A 161 5.69 -13.34 -2.82
CA LYS A 161 4.62 -12.56 -3.45
C LYS A 161 3.26 -13.12 -3.12
N THR A 162 3.04 -14.42 -3.35
CA THR A 162 1.75 -15.05 -3.09
C THR A 162 1.38 -14.91 -1.61
N ASP A 163 2.34 -15.15 -0.70
CA ASP A 163 2.14 -14.99 0.74
C ASP A 163 1.74 -13.56 1.15
N ILE A 164 2.49 -12.55 0.70
CA ILE A 164 2.19 -11.13 0.98
C ILE A 164 0.80 -10.76 0.42
N GLN A 165 0.54 -11.09 -0.85
CA GLN A 165 -0.72 -10.76 -1.53
C GLN A 165 -1.91 -11.42 -0.82
N THR A 166 -1.82 -12.70 -0.47
CA THR A 166 -2.87 -13.40 0.27
C THR A 166 -3.12 -12.77 1.64
N LYS A 167 -2.08 -12.46 2.42
CA LYS A 167 -2.22 -11.83 3.74
C LYS A 167 -2.89 -10.47 3.65
N CYS A 168 -2.47 -9.65 2.68
CA CYS A 168 -3.00 -8.32 2.52
C CYS A 168 -4.43 -8.30 1.99
N GLN A 169 -4.80 -9.20 1.07
CA GLN A 169 -6.19 -9.32 0.61
C GLN A 169 -7.12 -9.78 1.73
N LYS A 170 -6.71 -10.78 2.53
CA LYS A 170 -7.49 -11.23 3.70
C LYS A 170 -7.74 -10.09 4.68
N GLU A 171 -6.73 -9.25 4.91
CA GLU A 171 -6.87 -8.10 5.80
C GLU A 171 -7.78 -7.01 5.22
N SER A 172 -7.69 -6.72 3.92
CA SER A 172 -8.62 -5.81 3.24
C SER A 172 -10.07 -6.29 3.38
N PHE A 173 -10.33 -7.56 3.06
CA PHE A 173 -11.66 -8.16 3.17
C PHE A 173 -12.19 -8.12 4.61
N LYS A 174 -11.34 -8.45 5.59
CA LYS A 174 -11.71 -8.36 7.02
C LYS A 174 -12.11 -6.93 7.41
N ARG A 175 -11.39 -5.91 6.95
CA ARG A 175 -11.71 -4.50 7.26
C ARG A 175 -13.03 -4.07 6.64
N GLU A 176 -13.27 -4.46 5.39
CA GLU A 176 -14.53 -4.18 4.68
C GLU A 176 -15.73 -4.82 5.39
N LEU A 177 -15.64 -6.12 5.70
CA LEU A 177 -16.68 -6.83 6.45
C LEU A 177 -16.95 -6.19 7.82
N MET A 178 -15.90 -5.78 8.54
CA MET A 178 -16.04 -5.11 9.84
C MET A 178 -16.68 -3.71 9.72
N LEU A 179 -16.46 -3.00 8.62
CA LEU A 179 -17.12 -1.72 8.35
C LEU A 179 -18.61 -1.91 8.06
N GLU A 180 -18.96 -2.91 7.25
CA GLU A 180 -20.35 -3.25 6.96
C GLU A 180 -21.11 -3.70 8.22
N LEU A 181 -20.51 -4.58 9.02
CA LEU A 181 -21.09 -5.02 10.30
C LEU A 181 -21.34 -3.85 11.24
N ARG A 182 -20.41 -2.89 11.31
CA ARG A 182 -20.58 -1.67 12.11
C ARG A 182 -21.73 -0.81 11.60
N GLN A 183 -21.83 -0.62 10.29
CA GLN A 183 -22.92 0.16 9.69
C GLN A 183 -24.30 -0.45 9.98
N MET A 184 -24.39 -1.79 9.95
CA MET A 184 -25.64 -2.48 10.31
C MET A 184 -26.01 -2.29 11.78
N TYR A 185 -25.04 -2.40 12.69
CA TYR A 185 -25.27 -2.19 14.13
C TYR A 185 -25.70 -0.74 14.44
N ASP A 186 -25.02 0.24 13.84
CA ASP A 186 -25.33 1.66 14.06
C ASP A 186 -26.74 2.02 13.52
N ALA A 187 -27.21 1.35 12.45
CA ALA A 187 -28.56 1.55 11.91
C ALA A 187 -29.67 0.99 12.83
N GLU A 188 -29.45 -0.15 13.49
CA GLU A 188 -30.41 -0.73 14.45
C GLU A 188 -30.54 0.13 15.71
N SER A 189 -29.45 0.77 16.15
CA SER A 189 -29.45 1.61 17.35
C SER A 189 -30.23 2.92 17.22
N GLN A 190 -30.53 3.38 15.99
CA GLN A 190 -31.21 4.66 15.75
C GLN A 190 -32.73 4.53 15.57
N GLY A 191 -33.28 3.31 15.52
CA GLY A 191 -34.71 3.07 15.30
C GLY A 191 -35.56 2.95 16.58
N GLY A 192 -35.06 3.36 17.75
CA GLY A 192 -35.64 3.03 19.06
C GLY A 192 -36.23 4.17 19.91
N ASP A 193 -36.12 5.44 19.49
CA ASP A 193 -36.42 6.59 20.36
C ASP A 193 -37.60 7.48 19.88
N ASP A 194 -38.57 6.91 19.14
CA ASP A 194 -39.73 7.66 18.60
C ASP A 194 -41.09 7.26 19.21
N ASP A 195 -41.14 6.80 20.47
CA ASP A 195 -42.42 6.63 21.16
C ASP A 195 -42.38 7.16 22.61
N ASP A 196 -43.48 7.86 22.95
CA ASP A 196 -43.85 8.45 24.24
C ASP A 196 -43.17 9.77 24.65
N SER A 197 -43.67 10.89 24.09
CA SER A 197 -43.78 12.16 24.81
C SER A 197 -44.89 13.06 24.27
N ASP A 198 -46.12 12.57 24.14
CA ASP A 198 -47.25 13.48 23.93
C ASP A 198 -48.57 12.94 24.52
N GLU A 199 -48.66 12.89 25.86
CA GLU A 199 -49.98 13.04 26.49
C GLU A 199 -49.90 13.47 27.96
N LYS A 200 -50.11 14.77 28.24
CA LYS A 200 -50.79 15.17 29.49
C LYS A 200 -51.46 16.54 29.42
N LYS A 201 -52.77 16.44 29.17
CA LYS A 201 -53.89 17.05 29.92
C LYS A 201 -54.18 18.56 29.76
N LYS A 202 -55.22 18.79 28.95
CA LYS A 202 -56.33 19.72 29.23
C LYS A 202 -56.72 19.75 30.72
N LYS A 203 -56.74 20.95 31.31
CA LYS A 203 -57.91 21.49 32.03
C LYS A 203 -57.80 22.99 32.20
#